data_AF-A0A975J4S6-F1
#
_entry.id   AF-A0A975J4S6-F1
#
_cell.length_a   1.000
_cell.length_b   1.000
_cell.length_c   1.000
_cell.angle_alpha   90.00
_cell.angle_beta   90.00
_cell.angle_gamma   90.00
#
_symmetry.space_group_name_H-M   'P 1'
#
loop_
_entity.id
_entity.type
_entity.pdbx_description
1 polymer ?
#
loop_
_entity_poly.entity_id
_entity_poly.type
_entity_poly.pdbx_seq_one_letter_code
_entity_poly.pdbx_strand_id
1 'polypeptide(L)'
;MESLQDLQLKLIKGVLIFNIIVGVGSIFIFDPWVPFITGQVFGMIISILNFRLLSLTLQTAIKMESAKAQVYVGSRYVIRFLLMGVVLFISIKADYINVLGTIIGLISLKLIILITQVFSNLQFFKTIIKRKEVK
;
A
#
# COMPACT_ATOMS: atom_id res chain seq x y z
N MET A 1 8.49 21.70 -3.44
CA MET A 1 7.88 20.71 -2.54
C MET A 1 7.02 19.81 -3.41
N GLU A 2 7.32 18.52 -3.52
CA GLU A 2 6.44 17.58 -4.24
C GLU A 2 5.04 17.67 -3.61
N SER A 3 3.99 17.80 -4.42
CA SER A 3 2.64 17.86 -3.85
C SER A 3 2.28 16.48 -3.31
N LEU A 4 1.41 16.41 -2.28
CA LEU A 4 0.95 15.13 -1.73
C LEU A 4 0.30 14.24 -2.80
N GLN A 5 -0.24 14.85 -3.87
CA GLN A 5 -0.83 14.15 -5.00
C GLN A 5 0.23 13.46 -5.87
N ASP A 6 1.38 14.10 -6.10
CA ASP A 6 2.48 13.53 -6.87
C ASP A 6 3.06 12.28 -6.18
N LEU A 7 3.23 12.37 -4.86
CA LEU A 7 3.64 11.23 -4.03
C LEU A 7 2.64 10.08 -4.11
N GLN A 8 1.33 10.36 -4.01
CA GLN A 8 0.30 9.34 -4.15
C GLN A 8 0.36 8.65 -5.52
N LEU A 9 0.44 9.43 -6.61
CA LEU A 9 0.50 8.88 -7.96
C LEU A 9 1.75 8.03 -8.18
N LYS A 10 2.89 8.46 -7.66
CA LYS A 10 4.15 7.70 -7.72
C LYS A 10 4.05 6.37 -6.99
N LEU A 11 3.47 6.37 -5.79
CA LEU A 11 3.24 5.15 -5.00
C LEU A 11 2.25 4.21 -5.69
N ILE A 12 1.13 4.73 -6.19
CA ILE A 12 0.13 3.93 -6.91
C ILE A 12 0.73 3.30 -8.16
N LYS A 13 1.51 4.05 -8.95
CA LYS A 13 2.22 3.51 -10.11
C LYS A 13 3.19 2.39 -9.72
N GLY A 14 3.96 2.58 -8.64
CA GLY A 14 4.88 1.55 -8.13
C GLY A 14 4.16 0.26 -7.72
N VAL A 15 3.03 0.38 -7.02
CA VAL A 15 2.19 -0.77 -6.63
C VAL A 15 1.62 -1.50 -7.85
N LEU A 16 1.19 -0.75 -8.86
CA LEU A 16 0.64 -1.32 -10.09
C LEU A 16 1.70 -2.15 -10.83
N ILE A 17 2.90 -1.60 -11.00
CA ILE A 17 4.03 -2.29 -11.64
C ILE A 17 4.42 -3.54 -10.85
N PHE A 18 4.55 -3.42 -9.53
CA PHE A 18 4.87 -4.56 -8.66
C PHE A 18 3.83 -5.67 -8.75
N ASN A 19 2.54 -5.34 -8.75
CA ASN A 19 1.48 -6.33 -8.88
C ASN A 19 1.49 -7.02 -10.24
N ILE A 20 1.80 -6.31 -11.33
CA ILE A 20 1.97 -6.92 -12.65
C ILE A 20 3.13 -7.92 -12.63
N ILE A 21 4.27 -7.55 -12.06
CA ILE A 21 5.44 -8.45 -11.97
C ILE A 21 5.11 -9.71 -11.16
N VAL A 22 4.48 -9.55 -10.00
CA VAL A 22 4.07 -10.68 -9.15
C VAL A 22 3.00 -11.53 -9.84
N GLY A 23 2.06 -10.90 -10.54
CA GLY A 23 1.02 -11.59 -11.30
C GLY A 23 1.60 -12.44 -12.42
N VAL A 24 2.55 -11.90 -13.19
CA VAL A 24 3.26 -12.66 -14.24
C VAL A 24 4.08 -13.80 -13.61
N GLY A 25 4.78 -13.55 -12.51
CA GLY A 25 5.54 -14.60 -11.81
C GLY A 25 4.65 -15.72 -11.26
N SER A 26 3.42 -15.41 -10.85
CA SER A 26 2.49 -16.40 -10.31
C SER A 26 2.05 -17.45 -11.32
N ILE A 27 2.06 -17.11 -12.62
CA ILE A 27 1.71 -18.04 -13.72
C ILE A 27 2.67 -19.24 -13.76
N PHE A 28 3.92 -19.07 -13.33
CA PHE A 28 4.93 -20.13 -13.33
C PHE A 28 4.96 -20.95 -12.03
N ILE A 29 4.33 -20.45 -10.95
CA ILE A 29 4.47 -21.01 -9.60
C ILE A 29 3.17 -21.69 -9.14
N PHE A 30 2.01 -21.14 -9.50
CA PHE A 30 0.70 -21.59 -9.02
C PHE A 30 -0.15 -22.11 -10.18
N ASP A 31 -0.67 -23.34 -10.02
CA ASP A 31 -1.65 -23.93 -10.92
C ASP A 31 -2.85 -24.40 -10.08
N PRO A 32 -4.07 -23.85 -10.26
CA PRO A 32 -4.46 -22.81 -11.23
C PRO A 32 -4.03 -21.40 -10.81
N TRP A 33 -3.53 -20.62 -11.77
CA TRP A 33 -3.08 -19.23 -11.61
C TRP A 33 -4.23 -18.22 -11.52
N VAL A 34 -5.41 -18.54 -12.07
CA VAL A 34 -6.57 -17.64 -12.13
C VAL A 34 -7.08 -17.22 -10.74
N PRO A 35 -7.29 -18.13 -9.76
CA PRO A 35 -7.69 -17.74 -8.41
C PRO A 35 -6.65 -16.89 -7.67
N PHE A 36 -5.37 -17.07 -7.99
CA PHE A 36 -4.29 -16.28 -7.41
C PHE A 36 -4.30 -14.85 -7.92
N ILE A 37 -4.35 -14.65 -9.23
CA ILE A 37 -4.35 -13.31 -9.84
C ILE A 37 -5.61 -12.52 -9.44
N THR A 38 -6.78 -13.17 -9.45
CA THR A 38 -8.03 -12.51 -9.03
C THR A 38 -7.97 -12.08 -7.56
N GLY A 39 -7.46 -12.94 -6.68
CA GLY A 39 -7.22 -12.59 -5.29
C GLY A 39 -6.23 -11.45 -5.13
N GLN A 40 -5.15 -11.46 -5.91
CA GLN A 40 -4.13 -10.42 -5.91
C GLN A 40 -4.68 -9.06 -6.36
N VAL A 41 -5.40 -9.02 -7.48
CA VAL A 41 -6.05 -7.80 -7.99
C VAL A 41 -7.06 -7.26 -6.97
N PHE A 42 -7.86 -8.15 -6.38
CA PHE A 42 -8.82 -7.78 -5.33
C PHE A 42 -8.11 -7.15 -4.12
N GLY A 43 -7.04 -7.78 -3.63
CA GLY A 43 -6.23 -7.25 -2.54
C GLY A 43 -5.57 -5.91 -2.88
N MET A 44 -5.09 -5.75 -4.12
CA MET A 44 -4.48 -4.50 -4.61
C MET A 44 -5.48 -3.34 -4.59
N ILE A 45 -6.68 -3.53 -5.12
CA ILE A 45 -7.74 -2.49 -5.16
C ILE A 45 -8.06 -2.00 -3.75
N ILE A 46 -8.24 -2.95 -2.82
CA ILE A 46 -8.53 -2.65 -1.41
C ILE A 46 -7.36 -1.93 -0.75
N SER A 47 -6.13 -2.30 -1.07
CA SER A 47 -4.95 -1.63 -0.53
C SER A 47 -4.89 -0.17 -0.99
N ILE A 48 -5.09 0.09 -2.28
CA ILE A 48 -5.16 1.46 -2.84
C ILE A 48 -6.29 2.26 -2.20
N LEU A 49 -7.45 1.65 -2.00
CA LEU A 49 -8.57 2.31 -1.31
C LEU A 49 -8.19 2.69 0.13
N ASN A 50 -7.62 1.76 0.90
CA ASN A 50 -7.15 2.02 2.26
C ASN A 50 -6.09 3.12 2.31
N PHE A 51 -5.19 3.17 1.32
CA PHE A 51 -4.20 4.24 1.17
C PHE A 51 -4.85 5.61 0.97
N ARG A 52 -5.86 5.67 0.11
CA ARG A 52 -6.60 6.91 -0.14
C ARG A 52 -7.32 7.39 1.12
N LEU A 53 -7.97 6.47 1.84
CA LEU A 53 -8.56 6.76 3.16
C LEU A 53 -7.51 7.28 4.14
N LEU A 54 -6.30 6.72 4.13
CA LEU A 54 -5.18 7.19 4.93
C LEU A 54 -4.77 8.61 4.58
N SER A 55 -4.55 8.92 3.31
CA SER A 55 -4.14 10.27 2.95
C SER A 55 -5.21 11.32 3.27
N LEU A 56 -6.48 11.00 3.04
CA LEU A 56 -7.59 11.89 3.44
C LEU A 56 -7.63 12.10 4.96
N THR A 57 -7.42 11.03 5.73
CA THR A 57 -7.38 11.12 7.20
C THR A 57 -6.25 12.00 7.67
N LEU A 58 -5.05 11.84 7.11
CA LEU A 58 -3.90 12.67 7.44
C LEU A 58 -4.14 14.13 7.09
N GLN A 59 -4.66 14.42 5.90
CA GLN A 59 -4.95 15.79 5.46
C GLN A 59 -5.99 16.50 6.32
N THR A 60 -6.98 15.78 6.87
CA THR A 60 -7.92 16.39 7.82
C THR A 60 -7.35 16.47 9.22
N ALA A 61 -6.62 15.45 9.68
CA ALA A 61 -6.08 15.40 11.05
C ALA A 61 -5.10 16.55 11.32
N ILE A 62 -4.26 16.93 10.34
CA ILE A 62 -3.35 18.08 10.48
C ILE A 62 -4.07 19.44 10.59
N LYS A 63 -5.35 19.52 10.21
CA LYS A 63 -6.16 20.74 10.27
C LYS A 63 -7.09 20.78 11.50
N MET A 64 -7.16 19.68 12.25
CA MET A 64 -8.03 19.54 13.41
C MET A 64 -7.25 19.78 14.71
N GLU A 65 -7.96 20.29 15.71
CA GLU A 65 -7.46 20.39 17.08
C GLU A 65 -7.14 19.00 17.65
N SER A 66 -6.03 18.86 18.38
CA SER A 66 -5.43 17.59 18.79
C SER A 66 -6.40 16.61 19.47
N ALA A 67 -7.34 17.10 20.29
CA ALA A 67 -8.34 16.27 20.97
C ALA A 67 -9.35 15.64 19.99
N LYS A 68 -9.82 16.41 19.00
CA LYS A 68 -10.76 15.92 17.96
C LYS A 68 -10.03 15.07 16.91
N ALA A 69 -8.77 15.38 16.64
CA ALA A 69 -7.93 14.62 15.72
C ALA A 69 -7.73 13.16 16.18
N GLN A 70 -7.52 12.91 17.48
CA GLN A 70 -7.37 11.55 18.00
C GLN A 70 -8.61 10.68 17.78
N VAL A 71 -9.80 11.19 18.12
CA VAL A 71 -11.06 10.45 17.95
C VAL A 71 -11.34 10.18 16.47
N TYR A 72 -11.07 11.16 15.61
CA TYR A 72 -11.22 11.04 14.16
C TYR A 72 -10.27 10.01 13.55
N VAL A 73 -8.99 10.01 13.95
CA VAL A 73 -8.02 9.00 13.50
C VAL A 73 -8.41 7.61 14.01
N GLY A 74 -8.82 7.50 15.28
CA GLY A 74 -9.26 6.24 15.89
C GLY A 74 -10.43 5.59 15.16
N SER A 75 -11.50 6.36 14.88
CA SER A 75 -12.66 5.85 14.13
C SER A 75 -12.28 5.40 12.71
N ARG A 76 -11.41 6.13 11.99
CA ARG A 76 -10.90 5.68 10.69
C ARG A 76 -10.08 4.41 10.77
N TYR A 77 -9.32 4.20 11.85
CA TYR A 77 -8.59 2.96 12.03
C TYR A 77 -9.53 1.75 12.13
N VAL A 78 -10.63 1.89 12.88
CA VAL A 78 -11.66 0.84 12.97
C VAL A 78 -12.23 0.51 11.57
N ILE A 79 -12.54 1.53 10.76
CA ILE A 79 -13.03 1.32 9.39
C ILE A 79 -12.01 0.55 8.55
N ARG A 80 -10.71 0.86 8.66
CA ARG A 80 -9.67 0.12 7.92
C ARG A 80 -9.58 -1.34 8.36
N PHE A 81 -9.67 -1.61 9.67
CA PHE A 81 -9.68 -2.99 10.16
C PHE A 81 -10.91 -3.76 9.70
N LEU A 82 -12.08 -3.12 9.67
CA LEU A 82 -13.29 -3.72 9.09
C LEU A 82 -13.13 -4.03 7.60
N LEU A 83 -12.61 -3.07 6.81
CA LEU A 83 -12.34 -3.30 5.38
C LEU A 83 -11.37 -4.47 5.17
N MET A 84 -10.31 -4.54 5.96
CA MET A 84 -9.32 -5.61 5.87
C MET A 84 -9.91 -6.96 6.28
N GLY A 85 -10.73 -7.00 7.34
CA GLY A 85 -11.44 -8.19 7.79
C GLY A 85 -12.46 -8.70 6.77
N VAL A 86 -13.27 -7.81 6.19
CA VAL A 86 -14.24 -8.15 5.13
C VAL A 86 -13.53 -8.75 3.92
N VAL A 87 -12.40 -8.17 3.54
CA VAL A 87 -11.65 -8.62 2.35
C VAL A 87 -11.03 -9.99 2.58
N LEU A 88 -10.44 -10.24 3.75
CA LEU A 88 -9.95 -11.56 4.12
C LEU A 88 -11.10 -12.58 4.21
N PHE A 89 -12.25 -12.18 4.76
CA PHE A 89 -13.42 -13.05 4.87
C PHE A 89 -13.95 -13.46 3.49
N ILE A 90 -14.06 -12.49 2.56
CA ILE A 90 -14.46 -12.76 1.17
C ILE A 90 -13.44 -13.69 0.50
N SER A 91 -12.14 -13.46 0.69
CA SER A 91 -11.10 -14.31 0.12
C SER A 91 -11.11 -15.74 0.63
N ILE A 92 -11.60 -16.00 1.85
CA ILE A 92 -11.75 -17.36 2.39
C ILE A 92 -13.04 -18.02 1.87
N LYS A 93 -14.10 -17.24 1.65
CA LYS A 93 -15.41 -17.75 1.24
C LYS A 93 -15.55 -17.95 -0.27
N ALA A 94 -14.76 -17.23 -1.07
CA ALA A 94 -14.80 -17.33 -2.51
C ALA A 94 -13.82 -18.40 -2.99
N ASP A 95 -14.33 -19.54 -3.47
CA ASP A 95 -13.50 -20.62 -4.03
C ASP A 95 -12.70 -20.19 -5.27
N TYR A 96 -13.10 -19.08 -5.89
CA TYR A 96 -12.40 -18.45 -7.02
C TYR A 96 -11.34 -17.42 -6.60
N ILE A 97 -11.13 -17.19 -5.30
CA ILE A 97 -10.13 -16.26 -4.77
C ILE A 97 -9.13 -17.01 -3.90
N ASN A 98 -7.84 -16.92 -4.24
CA ASN A 98 -6.79 -17.42 -3.36
C ASN A 98 -6.45 -16.38 -2.29
N VAL A 99 -6.55 -16.79 -1.03
CA VAL A 99 -6.20 -15.97 0.14
C VAL A 99 -4.75 -15.45 0.08
N LEU A 100 -3.81 -16.27 -0.39
CA LEU A 100 -2.40 -15.88 -0.52
C LEU A 100 -2.24 -14.75 -1.54
N GLY A 101 -2.92 -14.85 -2.68
CA GLY A 101 -2.95 -13.78 -3.68
C GLY A 101 -3.46 -12.47 -3.07
N THR A 102 -4.57 -12.52 -2.33
CA THR A 102 -5.12 -11.33 -1.66
C THR A 102 -4.19 -10.74 -0.61
N ILE A 103 -3.53 -11.57 0.20
CA ILE A 103 -2.56 -11.09 1.19
C ILE A 103 -1.40 -10.37 0.51
N ILE A 104 -0.88 -10.92 -0.59
CA ILE A 104 0.20 -10.30 -1.36
C ILE A 104 -0.27 -8.98 -1.97
N GLY A 105 -1.46 -8.94 -2.57
CA GLY A 105 -2.07 -7.72 -3.08
C GLY A 105 -2.25 -6.65 -2.00
N LEU A 106 -2.72 -7.03 -0.81
CA LEU A 106 -2.88 -6.13 0.33
C LEU A 106 -1.54 -5.56 0.82
N ILE A 107 -0.53 -6.41 0.98
CA ILE A 107 0.78 -6.03 1.52
C ILE A 107 1.63 -5.26 0.50
N SER A 108 1.40 -5.45 -0.80
CA SER A 108 2.16 -4.83 -1.89
C SER A 108 2.33 -3.31 -1.73
N LEU A 109 1.26 -2.60 -1.33
CA LEU A 109 1.31 -1.17 -1.07
C LEU A 109 2.27 -0.81 0.07
N LYS A 110 2.19 -1.52 1.20
CA LYS A 110 3.07 -1.26 2.35
C LYS A 110 4.54 -1.49 1.96
N LEU A 111 4.82 -2.53 1.18
CA LEU A 111 6.16 -2.82 0.68
C LEU A 111 6.67 -1.69 -0.23
N ILE A 112 5.86 -1.23 -1.18
CA ILE A 112 6.27 -0.14 -2.09
C ILE A 112 6.48 1.17 -1.34
N ILE A 113 5.64 1.49 -0.36
CA ILE A 113 5.83 2.67 0.50
C ILE A 113 7.17 2.55 1.24
N LEU A 114 7.44 1.39 1.86
CA LEU A 114 8.67 1.15 2.60
C LEU A 114 9.90 1.26 1.69
N ILE A 115 9.89 0.60 0.52
CA ILE A 115 10.99 0.64 -0.45
C ILE A 115 11.23 2.07 -0.92
N THR A 116 10.18 2.80 -1.27
CA THR A 116 10.29 4.19 -1.74
C THR A 116 10.88 5.08 -0.64
N GLN A 117 10.43 4.91 0.60
CA GLN A 117 10.92 5.69 1.75
C GLN A 117 12.38 5.36 2.09
N VAL A 118 12.74 4.07 2.12
CA VAL A 118 14.11 3.61 2.38
C VAL A 118 15.05 4.10 1.27
N PHE A 119 14.67 3.97 0.00
CA PHE A 119 15.49 4.42 -1.12
C PHE A 119 15.71 5.93 -1.12
N SER A 120 14.66 6.71 -0.82
CA SER A 120 14.77 8.16 -0.65
C SER A 120 15.72 8.54 0.49
N ASN A 121 15.66 7.82 1.62
CA ASN A 121 16.52 8.07 2.76
C ASN A 121 17.99 7.71 2.46
N LEU A 122 18.23 6.57 1.80
CA LEU A 122 19.56 6.15 1.36
C LEU A 122 20.19 7.16 0.38
N GLN A 123 19.41 7.71 -0.56
CA GLN A 123 19.92 8.77 -1.44
C GLN A 123 20.30 10.03 -0.67
N PHE A 124 19.49 10.44 0.32
CA PHE A 124 19.79 11.59 1.16
C PHE A 124 21.14 11.44 1.90
N PHE A 125 21.39 10.28 2.52
CA PHE A 125 22.68 10.01 3.17
C PHE A 125 23.85 9.98 2.19
N LYS A 126 23.68 9.37 1.00
CA LYS A 126 24.73 9.36 -0.03
C LYS A 126 25.10 10.77 -0.49
N THR A 127 24.13 11.68 -0.61
CA THR A 127 24.38 13.08 -0.95
C THR A 127 25.10 13.85 0.17
N ILE A 128 24.82 13.54 1.44
CA ILE A 128 25.51 14.17 2.59
C ILE A 128 26.97 13.71 2.65
N ILE A 129 27.22 12.40 2.52
CA ILE A 129 28.58 11.85 2.58
C ILE A 129 29.40 12.39 1.41
N LYS A 130 28.83 12.43 0.19
CA LYS A 130 29.51 13.00 -0.99
C LYS A 130 29.82 14.50 -0.86
N ARG A 131 29.09 15.27 -0.04
CA ARG A 131 29.45 16.68 0.25
C ARG A 131 30.58 16.83 1.26
N LYS A 132 30.81 15.83 2.13
CA LYS A 132 31.90 15.84 3.10
C LYS A 132 33.26 15.49 2.48
N GLU A 133 33.29 14.76 1.37
CA GLU A 133 34.54 14.40 0.66
C GLU A 133 35.08 15.52 -0.25
N VAL A 134 34.32 16.60 -0.47
CA VAL A 134 34.70 17.74 -1.33
C VAL A 134 35.21 18.94 -0.51
N LYS A 135 35.50 18.75 0.77
CA LYS A 135 36.16 19.72 1.65
C LYS A 135 37.40 19.08 2.27
#